data_AF-A0A956LDI1-F1
#
_entry.id   AF-A0A956LDI1-F1
#
_cell.length_a   1.000
_cell.length_b   1.000
_cell.length_c   1.000
_cell.angle_alpha   90.00
_cell.angle_beta   90.00
_cell.angle_gamma   90.00
#
_symmetry.space_group_name_H-M   'P 1'
#
loop_
_entity.id
_entity.type
_entity.pdbx_description
1 polymer ?
#
loop_
_entity_poly.entity_id
_entity_poly.type
_entity_poly.pdbx_seq_one_letter_code
_entity_poly.pdbx_strand_id
1 'polypeptide(L)'
;MARFLRTADAAAALRAQLEANARAAADENALVARDEQSALHPFLLRHADALRERGGPGTRVHVDALVERAYAAALATWAEHNPPARARDARFLALDEIAAIERDDPVLGALTRALRSRLLARTGDPLASFRAWFDGVDFSDRSEARFAVRGLPGGRRVDARAGQPGRAGLPAELLAAFDFYDRAEAADIASVSLHRGAIDGHDLWAIFTTTDGDDAYLELLDPAGATIAGARLLVDELLWDEFPGRVRLAPLWTRLTGFTHEEGYSEPAERAAAGQPPRGWVGELRVDQGHVDHVGGLMGAVDFGALTPTAAQRELAVAALELLWDLHLRHTVFGDAPLELGPRRQGVLTIGPFTRSTSAQTFLTASWRDIDDGSFVLYFVRGEQGLHLHTQQFDN
;
A
#
# COMPACT_ATOMS: atom_id res chain seq x y z
N MET A 1 5.13 -7.87 -2.73
CA MET A 1 4.01 -8.82 -2.62
C MET A 1 2.75 -8.19 -3.21
N ALA A 2 2.20 -8.76 -4.29
CA ALA A 2 0.87 -8.39 -4.77
C ALA A 2 -0.18 -8.44 -3.63
N ARG A 3 -0.74 -7.27 -3.29
CA ARG A 3 -1.73 -7.10 -2.20
C ARG A 3 -3.12 -7.62 -2.54
N PHE A 4 -3.36 -7.99 -3.80
CA PHE A 4 -4.68 -8.20 -4.35
C PHE A 4 -4.73 -9.46 -5.22
N LEU A 5 -5.84 -10.21 -5.12
CA LEU A 5 -6.14 -11.35 -5.99
C LEU A 5 -7.39 -11.05 -6.82
N ARG A 6 -7.32 -11.06 -8.15
CA ARG A 6 -8.53 -10.80 -8.97
C ARG A 6 -9.65 -11.78 -8.60
N THR A 7 -10.81 -11.26 -8.21
CA THR A 7 -11.95 -12.05 -7.72
C THR A 7 -12.42 -13.05 -8.78
N ALA A 8 -12.38 -12.69 -10.06
CA ALA A 8 -12.72 -13.58 -11.16
C ALA A 8 -11.74 -14.78 -11.27
N ASP A 9 -10.44 -14.53 -11.15
CA ASP A 9 -9.42 -15.58 -11.20
C ASP A 9 -9.49 -16.47 -9.93
N ALA A 10 -9.73 -15.83 -8.78
CA ALA A 10 -9.97 -16.52 -7.51
C ALA A 10 -11.20 -17.44 -7.61
N ALA A 11 -12.30 -16.95 -8.19
CA ALA A 11 -13.54 -17.69 -8.33
C ALA A 11 -13.38 -18.88 -9.29
N ALA A 12 -12.74 -18.68 -10.44
CA ALA A 12 -12.43 -19.76 -11.37
C ALA A 12 -11.52 -20.83 -10.72
N ALA A 13 -10.49 -20.40 -9.99
CA ALA A 13 -9.59 -21.31 -9.29
C ALA A 13 -10.26 -22.03 -8.11
N LEU A 14 -11.17 -21.35 -7.39
CA LEU A 14 -11.98 -21.94 -6.33
C LEU A 14 -12.86 -23.06 -6.88
N ARG A 15 -13.59 -22.80 -7.97
CA ARG A 15 -14.45 -23.81 -8.60
C ARG A 15 -13.65 -25.04 -8.99
N ALA A 16 -12.52 -24.86 -9.67
CA ALA A 16 -11.65 -25.97 -10.05
C ALA A 16 -11.11 -26.76 -8.83
N GLN A 17 -10.79 -26.08 -7.72
CA GLN A 17 -10.34 -26.72 -6.49
C GLN A 17 -11.47 -27.50 -5.79
N LEU A 18 -12.69 -26.97 -5.77
CA LEU A 18 -13.86 -27.67 -5.22
C LEU A 18 -14.19 -28.92 -6.04
N GLU A 19 -14.14 -28.82 -7.37
CA GLU A 19 -14.33 -29.96 -8.28
C GLU A 19 -13.27 -31.04 -8.04
N ALA A 20 -11.99 -30.67 -7.94
CA ALA A 20 -10.91 -31.60 -7.66
C ALA A 20 -11.08 -32.30 -6.31
N ASN A 21 -11.43 -31.55 -5.25
CA ASN A 21 -11.63 -32.11 -3.92
C ASN A 21 -12.86 -33.03 -3.84
N ALA A 22 -13.96 -32.68 -4.51
CA ALA A 22 -15.16 -33.50 -4.52
C ALA A 22 -14.95 -34.80 -5.31
N ARG A 23 -14.27 -34.73 -6.46
CA ARG A 23 -13.90 -35.92 -7.26
C ARG A 23 -12.91 -36.81 -6.53
N ALA A 24 -11.92 -36.25 -5.84
CA ALA A 24 -10.98 -37.04 -5.05
C ALA A 24 -11.67 -37.88 -3.95
N ALA A 25 -12.80 -37.40 -3.40
CA ALA A 25 -13.58 -38.15 -2.43
C ALA A 25 -14.55 -39.16 -3.06
N ALA A 26 -15.11 -38.84 -4.24
CA ALA A 26 -16.04 -39.70 -4.97
C ALA A 26 -15.35 -40.79 -5.82
N ASP A 27 -14.02 -40.71 -5.97
CA ASP A 27 -13.23 -41.54 -6.89
C ASP A 27 -13.74 -41.41 -8.35
N GLU A 28 -14.00 -42.53 -9.05
CA GLU A 28 -14.57 -42.52 -10.39
C GLU A 28 -16.10 -42.28 -10.41
N ASN A 29 -16.75 -42.14 -9.24
CA ASN A 29 -18.20 -42.01 -9.15
C ASN A 29 -18.69 -40.55 -9.30
N ALA A 30 -19.90 -40.40 -9.84
CA ALA A 30 -20.60 -39.10 -9.88
C ALA A 30 -21.28 -38.73 -8.54
N LEU A 31 -21.31 -39.67 -7.59
CA LEU A 31 -21.99 -39.55 -6.31
C LEU A 31 -20.99 -39.76 -5.18
N VAL A 32 -21.06 -38.92 -4.15
CA VAL A 32 -20.36 -39.12 -2.89
C VAL A 32 -21.24 -39.96 -1.97
N ALA A 33 -20.79 -41.16 -1.62
CA ALA A 33 -21.40 -42.02 -0.62
C ALA A 33 -21.14 -41.49 0.81
N ARG A 34 -21.80 -42.08 1.81
CA ARG A 34 -21.75 -41.54 3.19
C ARG A 34 -20.46 -41.91 3.90
N ASP A 35 -19.94 -43.10 3.64
CA ASP A 35 -18.62 -43.58 4.03
C ASP A 35 -17.48 -42.78 3.37
N GLU A 36 -17.64 -42.41 2.10
CA GLU A 36 -16.69 -41.56 1.36
C GLU A 36 -16.65 -40.10 1.85
N GLN A 37 -17.70 -39.64 2.54
CA GLN A 37 -17.85 -38.25 2.94
C GLN A 37 -16.71 -37.76 3.86
N SER A 38 -16.15 -38.65 4.67
CA SER A 38 -15.03 -38.32 5.57
C SER A 38 -13.76 -37.90 4.83
N ALA A 39 -13.63 -38.25 3.55
CA ALA A 39 -12.52 -37.84 2.68
C ALA A 39 -12.71 -36.45 2.04
N LEU A 40 -13.90 -35.84 2.16
CA LEU A 40 -14.15 -34.51 1.63
C LEU A 40 -13.33 -33.45 2.38
N HIS A 41 -12.91 -32.43 1.64
CA HIS A 41 -12.38 -31.20 2.24
C HIS A 41 -13.40 -30.63 3.26
N PRO A 42 -12.97 -30.10 4.44
CA PRO A 42 -13.90 -29.67 5.49
C PRO A 42 -14.95 -28.63 5.05
N PHE A 43 -14.64 -27.83 4.03
CA PHE A 43 -15.60 -26.91 3.42
C PHE A 43 -16.72 -27.65 2.67
N LEU A 44 -16.37 -28.64 1.84
CA LEU A 44 -17.34 -29.47 1.11
C LEU A 44 -18.15 -30.35 2.05
N LEU A 45 -17.53 -30.88 3.11
CA LEU A 45 -18.17 -31.73 4.12
C LEU A 45 -19.45 -31.09 4.68
N ARG A 46 -19.36 -29.82 5.10
CA ARG A 46 -20.49 -29.04 5.64
C ARG A 46 -21.65 -28.90 4.65
N HIS A 47 -21.34 -28.74 3.36
CA HIS A 47 -22.36 -28.64 2.32
C HIS A 47 -22.97 -29.98 1.94
N ALA A 48 -22.20 -31.08 2.02
CA ALA A 48 -22.70 -32.43 1.81
C ALA A 48 -23.69 -32.84 2.92
N ASP A 49 -23.39 -32.52 4.18
CA ASP A 49 -24.30 -32.74 5.31
C ASP A 49 -25.63 -32.02 5.09
N ALA A 50 -25.58 -30.73 4.76
CA ALA A 50 -26.78 -29.93 4.50
C ALA A 50 -27.62 -30.44 3.31
N LEU A 51 -26.99 -31.03 2.28
CA LEU A 51 -27.72 -31.64 1.17
C LEU A 51 -28.43 -32.94 1.59
N ARG A 52 -27.78 -33.76 2.42
CA ARG A 52 -28.38 -35.02 2.92
C ARG A 52 -29.51 -34.77 3.91
N GLU A 53 -29.35 -33.79 4.80
CA GLU A 53 -30.43 -33.38 5.72
C GLU A 53 -31.69 -32.98 4.96
N ARG A 54 -31.54 -32.28 3.83
CA ARG A 54 -32.67 -31.88 2.97
C ARG A 54 -33.29 -33.03 2.19
N GLY A 55 -32.48 -33.97 1.72
CA GLY A 55 -32.96 -35.13 0.93
C GLY A 55 -33.53 -36.26 1.78
N GLY A 56 -33.17 -36.33 3.07
CA GLY A 56 -33.59 -37.38 3.98
C GLY A 56 -32.73 -38.65 3.94
N PRO A 57 -33.12 -39.71 4.68
CA PRO A 57 -32.35 -40.94 4.80
C PRO A 57 -32.06 -41.60 3.44
N GLY A 58 -30.81 -42.03 3.24
CA GLY A 58 -30.39 -42.70 1.99
C GLY A 58 -30.01 -41.78 0.83
N THR A 59 -30.11 -40.46 1.01
CA THR A 59 -29.72 -39.48 -0.01
C THR A 59 -28.24 -39.59 -0.36
N ARG A 60 -27.96 -39.82 -1.65
CA ARG A 60 -26.62 -39.72 -2.24
C ARG A 60 -26.41 -38.29 -2.76
N VAL A 61 -25.20 -37.75 -2.58
CA VAL A 61 -24.89 -36.38 -2.95
C VAL A 61 -24.16 -36.39 -4.29
N HIS A 62 -24.71 -35.75 -5.31
CA HIS A 62 -24.04 -35.61 -6.61
C HIS A 62 -22.87 -34.62 -6.51
N VAL A 63 -21.73 -34.96 -7.12
CA VAL A 63 -20.52 -34.11 -7.11
C VAL A 63 -20.84 -32.70 -7.62
N ASP A 64 -21.51 -32.59 -8.77
CA ASP A 64 -21.86 -31.27 -9.34
C ASP A 64 -22.77 -30.45 -8.41
N ALA A 65 -23.78 -31.08 -7.79
CA ALA A 65 -24.68 -30.39 -6.87
C ALA A 65 -23.95 -29.91 -5.61
N LEU A 66 -22.98 -30.70 -5.13
CA LEU A 66 -22.13 -30.33 -4.00
C LEU A 66 -21.22 -29.15 -4.35
N VAL A 67 -20.54 -29.21 -5.50
CA VAL A 67 -19.65 -28.15 -5.99
C VAL A 67 -20.43 -26.86 -6.19
N GLU A 68 -21.56 -26.89 -6.91
CA GLU A 68 -22.38 -25.69 -7.16
C GLU A 68 -22.85 -25.04 -5.87
N ARG A 69 -23.31 -25.85 -4.90
CA ARG A 69 -23.75 -25.33 -3.60
C ARG A 69 -22.60 -24.72 -2.80
N ALA A 70 -21.46 -25.40 -2.73
CA ALA A 70 -20.29 -24.91 -2.00
C ALA A 70 -19.71 -23.65 -2.66
N TYR A 71 -19.67 -23.63 -3.99
CA TYR A 71 -19.21 -22.49 -4.77
C TYR A 71 -20.12 -21.26 -4.57
N ALA A 72 -21.44 -21.44 -4.67
CA ALA A 72 -22.40 -20.38 -4.42
C ALA A 72 -22.29 -19.82 -2.98
N ALA A 73 -22.10 -20.70 -1.99
CA ALA A 73 -21.91 -20.29 -0.60
C ALA A 73 -20.61 -19.48 -0.41
N ALA A 74 -19.50 -19.94 -0.99
CA ALA A 74 -18.24 -19.21 -0.94
C ALA A 74 -18.33 -17.83 -1.60
N LEU A 75 -18.96 -17.73 -2.78
CA LEU A 75 -19.17 -16.45 -3.45
C LEU A 75 -20.06 -15.50 -2.65
N ALA A 76 -21.08 -16.03 -1.94
CA ALA A 76 -21.92 -15.23 -1.06
C ALA A 76 -21.09 -14.64 0.10
N THR A 77 -20.29 -15.47 0.78
CA THR A 77 -19.40 -14.99 1.86
C THR A 77 -18.37 -13.99 1.33
N TRP A 78 -17.76 -14.24 0.16
CA TRP A 78 -16.85 -13.27 -0.45
C TRP A 78 -17.56 -11.93 -0.74
N ALA A 79 -18.82 -11.95 -1.20
CA ALA A 79 -19.59 -10.73 -1.47
C ALA A 79 -19.99 -9.97 -0.19
N GLU A 80 -20.05 -10.61 0.97
CA GLU A 80 -20.26 -9.94 2.26
C GLU A 80 -19.04 -9.11 2.68
N HIS A 81 -17.83 -9.64 2.44
CA HIS A 81 -16.58 -8.96 2.76
C HIS A 81 -16.08 -8.04 1.65
N ASN A 82 -16.45 -8.33 0.41
CA ASN A 82 -16.08 -7.59 -0.79
C ASN A 82 -17.33 -7.26 -1.65
N PRO A 83 -18.19 -6.33 -1.20
CA PRO A 83 -19.49 -6.08 -1.81
C PRO A 83 -19.40 -5.40 -3.19
N PRO A 84 -20.25 -5.78 -4.16
CA PRO A 84 -20.27 -5.20 -5.51
C PRO A 84 -20.45 -3.67 -5.54
N ALA A 85 -21.13 -3.11 -4.53
CA ALA A 85 -21.37 -1.66 -4.43
C ALA A 85 -20.07 -0.87 -4.20
N ARG A 86 -19.02 -1.52 -3.68
CA ARG A 86 -17.64 -1.02 -3.69
C ARG A 86 -16.96 -1.46 -4.99
N ALA A 87 -17.52 -1.10 -6.15
CA ALA A 87 -17.16 -1.64 -7.48
C ALA A 87 -15.67 -1.60 -7.88
N ARG A 88 -14.83 -0.89 -7.11
CA ARG A 88 -13.37 -0.93 -7.22
C ARG A 88 -12.77 -2.17 -6.53
N ASP A 89 -13.27 -2.54 -5.36
CA ASP A 89 -12.78 -3.63 -4.51
C ASP A 89 -13.36 -4.97 -4.95
N ALA A 90 -14.60 -5.03 -5.47
CA ALA A 90 -15.23 -6.28 -5.92
C ALA A 90 -14.46 -7.04 -7.00
N ARG A 91 -13.52 -6.37 -7.68
CA ARG A 91 -12.62 -6.95 -8.67
C ARG A 91 -11.45 -7.70 -8.06
N PHE A 92 -11.11 -7.47 -6.81
CA PHE A 92 -9.96 -8.07 -6.14
C PHE A 92 -10.25 -8.43 -4.69
N LEU A 93 -9.82 -9.60 -4.24
CA LEU A 93 -9.73 -9.96 -2.82
C LEU A 93 -8.43 -9.43 -2.22
N ALA A 94 -8.54 -8.47 -1.31
CA ALA A 94 -7.43 -7.90 -0.56
C ALA A 94 -7.03 -8.79 0.64
N LEU A 95 -5.82 -8.58 1.20
CA LEU A 95 -5.32 -9.41 2.31
C LEU A 95 -6.14 -9.27 3.59
N ASP A 96 -6.59 -8.07 3.90
CA ASP A 96 -7.47 -7.76 5.03
C ASP A 96 -8.88 -8.34 4.84
N GLU A 97 -9.39 -8.36 3.61
CA GLU A 97 -10.63 -9.06 3.27
C GLU A 97 -10.48 -10.58 3.43
N ILE A 98 -9.37 -11.17 2.98
CA ILE A 98 -9.09 -12.60 3.20
C ILE A 98 -8.99 -12.90 4.70
N ALA A 99 -8.36 -12.02 5.48
CA ALA A 99 -8.30 -12.14 6.93
C ALA A 99 -9.68 -11.97 7.60
N ALA A 100 -10.56 -11.14 7.04
CA ALA A 100 -11.95 -11.03 7.49
C ALA A 100 -12.74 -12.32 7.19
N ILE A 101 -12.63 -12.85 5.98
CA ILE A 101 -13.22 -14.14 5.58
C ILE A 101 -12.73 -15.25 6.51
N GLU A 102 -11.44 -15.30 6.86
CA GLU A 102 -10.91 -16.32 7.76
C GLU A 102 -11.41 -16.18 9.21
N ARG A 103 -11.68 -14.96 9.68
CA ARG A 103 -12.28 -14.77 11.00
C ARG A 103 -13.72 -15.32 11.05
N ASP A 104 -14.47 -15.15 9.97
CA ASP A 104 -15.89 -15.52 9.92
C ASP A 104 -16.09 -16.99 9.48
N ASP A 105 -15.31 -17.48 8.53
CA ASP A 105 -15.19 -18.89 8.14
C ASP A 105 -13.71 -19.29 7.99
N PRO A 106 -13.09 -19.85 9.05
CA PRO A 106 -11.67 -20.23 9.05
C PRO A 106 -11.26 -21.18 7.93
N VAL A 107 -12.17 -22.08 7.51
CA VAL A 107 -11.85 -23.05 6.46
C VAL A 107 -11.91 -22.40 5.09
N LEU A 108 -12.90 -21.53 4.83
CA LEU A 108 -12.97 -20.77 3.58
C LEU A 108 -11.82 -19.78 3.49
N GLY A 109 -11.45 -19.12 4.59
CA GLY A 109 -10.28 -18.25 4.65
C GLY A 109 -8.98 -18.97 4.31
N ALA A 110 -8.75 -20.14 4.91
CA ALA A 110 -7.59 -20.99 4.59
C ALA A 110 -7.58 -21.43 3.11
N LEU A 111 -8.74 -21.83 2.57
CA LEU A 111 -8.88 -22.18 1.15
C LEU A 111 -8.57 -20.99 0.23
N THR A 112 -9.09 -19.81 0.56
CA THR A 112 -8.87 -18.56 -0.19
C THR A 112 -7.39 -18.16 -0.18
N ARG A 113 -6.72 -18.29 0.97
CA ARG A 113 -5.26 -18.07 1.08
C ARG A 113 -4.47 -19.05 0.22
N ALA A 114 -4.82 -20.34 0.24
CA ALA A 114 -4.15 -21.35 -0.58
C ALA A 114 -4.32 -21.09 -2.09
N LEU A 115 -5.52 -20.67 -2.51
CA LEU A 115 -5.80 -20.25 -3.89
C LEU A 115 -4.94 -19.06 -4.29
N ARG A 116 -4.85 -18.03 -3.44
CA ARG A 116 -3.98 -16.87 -3.66
C ARG A 116 -2.53 -17.30 -3.86
N SER A 117 -1.98 -18.12 -2.96
CA SER A 117 -0.59 -18.60 -3.07
C SER A 117 -0.34 -19.35 -4.37
N ARG A 118 -1.29 -20.20 -4.80
CA ARG A 118 -1.15 -20.94 -6.07
C ARG A 118 -1.26 -20.03 -7.28
N LEU A 119 -2.17 -19.06 -7.27
CA LEU A 119 -2.33 -18.10 -8.36
C LEU A 119 -1.07 -17.23 -8.51
N LEU A 120 -0.53 -16.72 -7.40
CA LEU A 120 0.75 -16.02 -7.39
C LEU A 120 1.91 -16.90 -7.87
N ALA A 121 1.93 -18.18 -7.51
CA ALA A 121 2.95 -19.12 -8.00
C ALA A 121 2.84 -19.40 -9.51
N ARG A 122 1.63 -19.35 -10.09
CA ARG A 122 1.40 -19.54 -11.53
C ARG A 122 1.69 -18.31 -12.36
N THR A 123 1.41 -17.13 -11.83
CA THR A 123 1.56 -15.86 -12.56
C THR A 123 2.86 -15.14 -12.26
N GLY A 124 3.66 -15.60 -11.28
CA GLY A 124 4.77 -14.82 -10.71
C GLY A 124 4.26 -13.72 -9.78
N ASP A 125 5.13 -13.20 -8.90
CA ASP A 125 4.83 -11.95 -8.14
C ASP A 125 4.95 -10.79 -9.13
N PRO A 126 3.85 -10.08 -9.45
CA PRO A 126 3.88 -8.93 -10.35
C PRO A 126 4.92 -7.91 -9.91
N LEU A 127 5.06 -7.68 -8.59
CA LEU A 127 6.05 -6.75 -8.07
C LEU A 127 7.48 -7.19 -8.40
N ALA A 128 7.81 -8.47 -8.22
CA ALA A 128 9.14 -8.99 -8.54
C ALA A 128 9.43 -8.87 -10.04
N SER A 129 8.42 -9.15 -10.87
CA SER A 129 8.49 -9.04 -12.34
C SER A 129 8.73 -7.58 -12.77
N PHE A 130 7.97 -6.65 -12.18
CA PHE A 130 8.13 -5.22 -12.46
C PHE A 130 9.47 -4.69 -12.00
N ARG A 131 9.91 -5.02 -10.78
CA ARG A 131 11.23 -4.64 -10.26
C ARG A 131 12.33 -5.13 -11.18
N ALA A 132 12.35 -6.43 -11.49
CA ALA A 132 13.35 -7.02 -12.37
C ALA A 132 13.40 -6.36 -13.76
N TRP A 133 12.24 -5.99 -14.32
CA TRP A 133 12.19 -5.29 -15.61
C TRP A 133 12.76 -3.87 -15.50
N PHE A 134 12.31 -3.08 -14.53
CA PHE A 134 12.73 -1.70 -14.34
C PHE A 134 14.19 -1.59 -13.87
N ASP A 135 14.71 -2.55 -13.10
CA ASP A 135 16.13 -2.64 -12.73
C ASP A 135 17.03 -2.87 -13.95
N GLY A 136 16.48 -3.40 -15.04
CA GLY A 136 17.17 -3.56 -16.32
C GLY A 136 17.06 -2.34 -17.25
N VAL A 137 16.34 -1.29 -16.85
CA VAL A 137 16.19 -0.06 -17.63
C VAL A 137 17.35 0.87 -17.30
N ASP A 138 18.02 1.38 -18.34
CA ASP A 138 19.03 2.41 -18.20
C ASP A 138 18.35 3.78 -18.02
N PHE A 139 18.55 4.39 -16.85
CA PHE A 139 18.02 5.72 -16.53
C PHE A 139 19.03 6.85 -16.70
N SER A 140 20.26 6.55 -17.14
CA SER A 140 21.35 7.54 -17.23
C SER A 140 21.12 8.62 -18.29
N ASP A 141 20.51 8.27 -19.41
CA ASP A 141 20.00 9.27 -20.34
C ASP A 141 18.64 9.74 -19.84
N ARG A 142 18.60 10.85 -19.10
CA ARG A 142 17.35 11.42 -18.56
C ARG A 142 16.38 11.91 -19.63
N SER A 143 16.90 12.24 -20.82
CA SER A 143 16.06 12.57 -21.95
C SER A 143 15.34 11.32 -22.43
N GLU A 144 16.04 10.19 -22.50
CA GLU A 144 15.43 8.87 -22.70
C GLU A 144 14.65 8.38 -21.49
N ALA A 145 14.97 8.70 -20.23
CA ALA A 145 14.25 8.28 -19.02
C ALA A 145 12.81 8.82 -18.99
N ARG A 146 12.61 10.10 -19.38
CA ARG A 146 11.27 10.66 -19.66
C ARG A 146 10.51 9.85 -20.73
N PHE A 147 11.22 9.14 -21.58
CA PHE A 147 10.70 8.26 -22.62
C PHE A 147 10.95 6.77 -22.35
N ALA A 148 11.54 6.35 -21.23
CA ALA A 148 12.09 4.99 -21.06
C ALA A 148 10.97 3.98 -20.88
N VAL A 149 9.79 4.47 -20.52
CA VAL A 149 8.56 3.69 -20.53
C VAL A 149 8.01 3.44 -21.96
N ARG A 150 8.64 4.01 -23.02
CA ARG A 150 8.51 3.48 -24.40
C ARG A 150 9.10 2.07 -24.53
N GLY A 151 10.05 1.70 -23.66
CA GLY A 151 10.58 0.34 -23.56
C GLY A 151 9.63 -0.62 -22.85
N LEU A 152 8.64 -0.11 -22.10
CA LEU A 152 7.69 -0.95 -21.40
C LEU A 152 6.95 -1.83 -22.42
N PRO A 153 6.89 -3.17 -22.26
CA PRO A 153 6.33 -4.02 -23.30
C PRO A 153 4.85 -3.70 -23.55
N GLY A 154 4.51 -3.41 -24.81
CA GLY A 154 3.17 -2.91 -25.17
C GLY A 154 2.85 -1.51 -24.61
N GLY A 155 3.88 -0.80 -24.18
CA GLY A 155 3.83 0.51 -23.53
C GLY A 155 3.27 1.59 -24.43
N ARG A 156 2.32 2.37 -23.91
CA ARG A 156 1.85 3.61 -24.53
C ARG A 156 1.83 4.73 -23.50
N ARG A 157 2.33 5.91 -23.90
CA ARG A 157 2.13 7.14 -23.13
C ARG A 157 0.66 7.56 -23.23
N VAL A 158 0.09 7.96 -22.10
CA VAL A 158 -1.27 8.49 -22.01
C VAL A 158 -1.19 9.91 -21.46
N ASP A 159 -1.75 10.87 -22.19
CA ASP A 159 -1.86 12.24 -21.70
C ASP A 159 -3.14 12.37 -20.86
N ALA A 160 -2.98 12.32 -19.53
CA ALA A 160 -4.07 12.35 -18.56
C ALA A 160 -4.32 13.74 -17.95
N ARG A 161 -3.66 14.79 -18.47
CA ARG A 161 -3.83 16.17 -18.00
C ARG A 161 -5.27 16.64 -18.18
N ALA A 162 -5.66 17.64 -17.39
CA ALA A 162 -6.99 18.23 -17.46
C ALA A 162 -7.32 18.69 -18.90
N GLY A 163 -8.48 18.28 -19.42
CA GLY A 163 -8.92 18.60 -20.78
C GLY A 163 -8.36 17.70 -21.89
N GLN A 164 -7.42 16.80 -21.59
CA GLN A 164 -6.85 15.91 -22.61
C GLN A 164 -7.73 14.68 -22.87
N PRO A 165 -7.86 14.22 -24.13
CA PRO A 165 -8.66 13.04 -24.46
C PRO A 165 -8.22 11.75 -23.72
N GLY A 166 -6.92 11.62 -23.45
CA GLY A 166 -6.35 10.45 -22.78
C GLY A 166 -6.80 10.28 -21.32
N ARG A 167 -7.38 11.33 -20.72
CA ARG A 167 -7.97 11.30 -19.37
C ARG A 167 -9.29 10.54 -19.32
N ALA A 168 -10.05 10.51 -20.42
CA ALA A 168 -11.38 9.94 -20.45
C ALA A 168 -11.35 8.42 -20.19
N GLY A 169 -12.14 7.98 -19.20
CA GLY A 169 -12.25 6.56 -18.85
C GLY A 169 -11.10 6.00 -18.00
N LEU A 170 -10.16 6.83 -17.55
CA LEU A 170 -9.16 6.41 -16.58
C LEU A 170 -9.80 6.20 -15.19
N PRO A 171 -9.32 5.21 -14.40
CA PRO A 171 -9.79 5.02 -13.03
C PRO A 171 -9.57 6.29 -12.19
N ALA A 172 -10.55 6.66 -11.35
CA ALA A 172 -10.50 7.87 -10.52
C ALA A 172 -9.23 7.95 -9.67
N GLU A 173 -8.70 6.80 -9.26
CA GLU A 173 -7.56 6.75 -8.35
C GLU A 173 -6.22 6.78 -9.05
N LEU A 174 -6.18 6.28 -10.29
CA LEU A 174 -5.07 6.57 -11.18
C LEU A 174 -5.01 8.07 -11.46
N LEU A 175 -6.17 8.69 -11.71
CA LEU A 175 -6.25 10.15 -11.90
C LEU A 175 -5.82 10.89 -10.64
N ALA A 176 -6.25 10.49 -9.45
CA ALA A 176 -5.81 11.10 -8.20
C ALA A 176 -4.29 11.01 -8.01
N ALA A 177 -3.68 9.87 -8.34
CA ALA A 177 -2.23 9.71 -8.31
C ALA A 177 -1.52 10.58 -9.36
N PHE A 178 -2.01 10.60 -10.61
CA PHE A 178 -1.42 11.40 -11.69
C PHE A 178 -1.56 12.91 -11.44
N ASP A 179 -2.75 13.37 -11.04
CA ASP A 179 -3.05 14.77 -10.77
C ASP A 179 -2.16 15.34 -9.66
N PHE A 180 -1.67 14.49 -8.74
CA PHE A 180 -0.68 14.92 -7.77
C PHE A 180 0.60 15.43 -8.45
N TYR A 181 1.15 14.68 -9.41
CA TYR A 181 2.38 15.03 -10.12
C TYR A 181 2.13 16.03 -11.26
N ASP A 182 0.96 16.01 -11.91
CA ASP A 182 0.58 17.02 -12.93
C ASP A 182 0.59 18.43 -12.34
N ARG A 183 0.19 18.58 -11.07
CA ARG A 183 0.33 19.87 -10.36
C ARG A 183 1.78 20.29 -10.19
N ALA A 184 2.70 19.34 -9.94
CA ALA A 184 4.13 19.65 -9.86
C ALA A 184 4.65 20.13 -11.22
N GLU A 185 4.21 19.51 -12.30
CA GLU A 185 4.50 20.01 -13.65
C GLU A 185 3.88 21.40 -13.89
N ALA A 186 2.64 21.64 -13.47
CA ALA A 186 1.97 22.94 -13.61
C ALA A 186 2.61 24.06 -12.78
N ALA A 187 3.30 23.70 -11.69
CA ALA A 187 4.05 24.64 -10.84
C ALA A 187 5.49 24.87 -11.34
N ASP A 188 5.88 24.29 -12.48
CA ASP A 188 7.22 24.39 -13.06
C ASP A 188 8.33 23.95 -12.09
N ILE A 189 8.07 22.84 -11.39
CA ILE A 189 9.04 22.21 -10.45
C ILE A 189 9.41 20.79 -10.88
N ALA A 190 8.67 20.25 -11.85
CA ALA A 190 8.79 18.89 -12.29
C ALA A 190 8.28 18.71 -13.73
N SER A 191 8.45 17.51 -14.25
CA SER A 191 7.71 17.04 -15.41
C SER A 191 7.24 15.63 -15.16
N VAL A 192 6.01 15.35 -15.56
CA VAL A 192 5.35 14.06 -15.34
C VAL A 192 4.96 13.39 -16.65
N SER A 193 5.00 12.07 -16.67
CA SER A 193 4.43 11.25 -17.71
C SER A 193 3.67 10.05 -17.14
N LEU A 194 2.55 9.71 -17.77
CA LEU A 194 1.78 8.52 -17.47
C LEU A 194 1.89 7.54 -18.62
N HIS A 195 2.11 6.27 -18.28
CA HIS A 195 2.26 5.20 -19.24
C HIS A 195 1.45 3.98 -18.84
N ARG A 196 0.98 3.24 -19.83
CA ARG A 196 0.29 1.95 -19.67
C ARG A 196 1.04 0.88 -20.44
N GLY A 197 1.21 -0.30 -19.87
CA GLY A 197 1.55 -1.49 -20.64
C GLY A 197 1.55 -2.73 -19.78
N ALA A 198 2.34 -3.74 -20.14
CA ALA A 198 2.37 -5.01 -19.43
C ALA A 198 3.80 -5.57 -19.30
N ILE A 199 4.09 -6.21 -18.17
CA ILE A 199 5.36 -6.92 -17.93
C ILE A 199 4.99 -8.33 -17.44
N ASP A 200 5.54 -9.36 -18.07
CA ASP A 200 5.24 -10.77 -17.78
C ASP A 200 3.73 -11.11 -17.74
N GLY A 201 2.97 -10.47 -18.63
CA GLY A 201 1.51 -10.65 -18.72
C GLY A 201 0.70 -9.86 -17.69
N HIS A 202 1.34 -9.06 -16.84
CA HIS A 202 0.68 -8.21 -15.85
C HIS A 202 0.55 -6.78 -16.37
N ASP A 203 -0.69 -6.33 -16.58
CA ASP A 203 -0.97 -4.94 -16.89
C ASP A 203 -0.60 -4.02 -15.71
N LEU A 204 0.03 -2.88 -16.03
CA LEU A 204 0.31 -1.82 -15.08
C LEU A 204 0.16 -0.43 -15.69
N TRP A 205 0.07 0.54 -14.80
CA TRP A 205 0.36 1.94 -15.07
C TRP A 205 1.68 2.33 -14.41
N ALA A 206 2.43 3.20 -15.07
CA ALA A 206 3.64 3.79 -14.52
C ALA A 206 3.53 5.32 -14.61
N ILE A 207 3.65 6.00 -13.48
CA ILE A 207 3.83 7.45 -13.41
C ILE A 207 5.31 7.69 -13.20
N PHE A 208 5.93 8.43 -14.11
CA PHE A 208 7.32 8.84 -14.00
C PHE A 208 7.39 10.36 -13.89
N THR A 209 8.08 10.84 -12.86
CA THR A 209 8.23 12.27 -12.55
C THR A 209 9.69 12.62 -12.36
N THR A 210 10.17 13.67 -13.01
CA THR A 210 11.50 14.26 -12.78
C THR A 210 11.32 15.65 -12.18
N THR A 211 12.00 15.99 -11.10
CA THR A 211 12.05 17.37 -10.58
C THR A 211 13.23 18.11 -11.20
N ASP A 212 13.23 19.44 -11.10
CA ASP A 212 14.36 20.25 -11.56
C ASP A 212 15.60 20.12 -10.65
N GLY A 213 15.43 19.54 -9.47
CA GLY A 213 16.48 19.28 -8.48
C GLY A 213 17.19 17.94 -8.67
N ASP A 214 17.17 17.37 -9.88
CA ASP A 214 17.78 16.09 -10.25
C ASP A 214 17.16 14.84 -9.61
N ASP A 215 16.07 14.98 -8.85
CA ASP A 215 15.32 13.84 -8.33
C ASP A 215 14.37 13.29 -9.38
N ALA A 216 14.21 11.97 -9.43
CA ALA A 216 13.12 11.37 -10.17
C ALA A 216 12.41 10.29 -9.36
N TYR A 217 11.15 10.07 -9.70
CA TYR A 217 10.24 9.19 -9.00
C TYR A 217 9.52 8.33 -10.02
N LEU A 218 9.42 7.04 -9.71
CA LEU A 218 8.62 6.07 -10.42
C LEU A 218 7.53 5.58 -9.48
N GLU A 219 6.28 5.62 -9.92
CA GLU A 219 5.17 5.00 -9.22
C GLU A 219 4.47 4.01 -10.13
N LEU A 220 4.40 2.75 -9.68
CA LEU A 220 3.74 1.67 -10.37
C LEU A 220 2.36 1.46 -9.77
N LEU A 221 1.34 1.40 -10.61
CA LEU A 221 -0.05 1.20 -10.20
C LEU A 221 -0.69 0.06 -10.98
N ASP A 222 -1.64 -0.61 -10.34
CA ASP A 222 -2.45 -1.63 -11.00
C ASP A 222 -3.47 -1.00 -11.96
N PRO A 223 -4.18 -1.79 -12.79
CA PRO A 223 -5.19 -1.27 -13.71
C PRO A 223 -6.36 -0.51 -13.03
N ALA A 224 -6.54 -0.62 -11.72
CA ALA A 224 -7.53 0.11 -10.93
C ALA A 224 -6.94 1.37 -10.26
N GLY A 225 -5.66 1.66 -10.47
CA GLY A 225 -4.94 2.80 -9.92
C GLY A 225 -4.47 2.61 -8.48
N ALA A 226 -4.42 1.38 -7.95
CA ALA A 226 -3.84 1.12 -6.65
C ALA A 226 -2.31 1.01 -6.75
N THR A 227 -1.57 1.67 -5.85
CA THR A 227 -0.10 1.62 -5.86
C THR A 227 0.41 0.20 -5.62
N ILE A 228 1.29 -0.26 -6.50
CA ILE A 228 2.02 -1.53 -6.44
C ILE A 228 3.38 -1.33 -5.78
N ALA A 229 4.11 -0.30 -6.22
CA ALA A 229 5.41 0.10 -5.68
C ALA A 229 5.73 1.54 -6.06
N GLY A 230 6.65 2.15 -5.30
CA GLY A 230 7.36 3.34 -5.71
C GLY A 230 8.86 3.08 -5.77
N ALA A 231 9.55 3.96 -6.49
CA ALA A 231 10.99 4.05 -6.45
C ALA A 231 11.41 5.51 -6.61
N ARG A 232 12.56 5.85 -6.02
CA ARG A 232 13.29 7.08 -6.32
C ARG A 232 14.46 6.72 -7.22
N LEU A 233 14.78 7.60 -8.16
CA LEU A 233 15.98 7.47 -8.96
C LEU A 233 17.04 8.39 -8.35
N LEU A 234 18.17 7.80 -8.00
CA LEU A 234 19.35 8.53 -7.55
C LEU A 234 20.43 8.38 -8.63
N VAL A 235 20.74 9.49 -9.30
CA VAL A 235 21.61 9.49 -10.49
C VAL A 235 21.00 8.59 -11.58
N ASP A 236 21.37 7.31 -11.59
CA ASP A 236 20.98 6.30 -12.57
C ASP A 236 20.40 5.02 -11.92
N GLU A 237 20.32 4.96 -10.58
CA GLU A 237 19.89 3.76 -9.84
C GLU A 237 18.47 3.92 -9.27
N LEU A 238 17.64 2.88 -9.44
CA LEU A 238 16.34 2.78 -8.80
C LEU A 238 16.46 2.30 -7.36
N LEU A 239 16.06 3.16 -6.44
CA LEU A 239 15.87 2.84 -5.03
C LEU A 239 14.40 2.49 -4.82
N TRP A 240 14.07 1.20 -4.90
CA TRP A 240 12.73 0.71 -4.61
C TRP A 240 12.37 0.91 -3.15
N ASP A 241 11.16 1.38 -2.92
CA ASP A 241 10.57 1.42 -1.59
C ASP A 241 9.10 0.99 -1.64
N GLU A 242 8.47 0.93 -0.46
CA GLU A 242 7.04 0.61 -0.35
C GLU A 242 6.15 1.86 -0.43
N PHE A 243 6.73 3.03 -0.69
CA PHE A 243 6.03 4.30 -0.60
C PHE A 243 5.67 4.84 -1.99
N PRO A 244 4.44 5.31 -2.18
CA PRO A 244 4.13 6.08 -3.39
C PRO A 244 5.07 7.27 -3.51
N GLY A 245 5.61 7.56 -4.70
CA GLY A 245 6.49 8.71 -4.93
C GLY A 245 5.86 10.04 -4.49
N ARG A 246 4.52 10.15 -4.50
CA ARG A 246 3.77 11.29 -3.99
C ARG A 246 3.97 11.55 -2.50
N VAL A 247 4.23 10.51 -1.69
CA VAL A 247 4.55 10.67 -0.26
C VAL A 247 5.92 11.33 -0.12
N ARG A 248 6.89 10.94 -0.97
CA ARG A 248 8.26 11.48 -0.98
C ARG A 248 8.35 12.92 -1.50
N LEU A 249 7.39 13.34 -2.32
CA LEU A 249 7.28 14.72 -2.82
C LEU A 249 6.53 15.66 -1.87
N ALA A 250 5.91 15.16 -0.80
CA ALA A 250 5.23 16.01 0.19
C ALA A 250 6.16 17.07 0.85
N PRO A 251 7.43 16.76 1.18
CA PRO A 251 8.41 17.77 1.60
C PRO A 251 8.68 18.85 0.56
N LEU A 252 8.70 18.51 -0.74
CA LEU A 252 8.87 19.52 -1.81
C LEU A 252 7.68 20.49 -1.81
N TRP A 253 6.46 19.97 -1.70
CA TRP A 253 5.27 20.81 -1.60
C TRP A 253 5.30 21.71 -0.38
N THR A 254 5.75 21.19 0.76
CA THR A 254 5.97 21.99 1.98
C THR A 254 6.89 23.19 1.73
N ARG A 255 8.01 22.99 1.00
CA ARG A 255 8.94 24.09 0.67
C ARG A 255 8.29 25.13 -0.24
N LEU A 256 7.39 24.72 -1.13
CA LEU A 256 6.71 25.61 -2.09
C LEU A 256 5.53 26.37 -1.50
N THR A 257 4.72 25.71 -0.67
CA THR A 257 3.59 26.36 0.01
C THR A 257 4.05 27.30 1.12
N GLY A 258 5.31 27.14 1.56
CA GLY A 258 5.83 27.75 2.76
C GLY A 258 5.23 27.08 4.01
N PHE A 259 5.96 27.21 5.12
CA PHE A 259 5.52 26.80 6.44
C PHE A 259 6.11 27.74 7.48
N THR A 260 5.49 27.80 8.66
CA THR A 260 5.96 28.66 9.74
C THR A 260 6.97 27.91 10.59
N HIS A 261 8.13 28.52 10.82
CA HIS A 261 9.06 28.08 11.87
C HIS A 261 8.70 28.80 13.16
N GLU A 262 8.58 28.04 14.23
CA GLU A 262 8.32 28.57 15.55
C GLU A 262 9.30 27.96 16.56
N GLU A 263 9.64 28.74 17.59
CA GLU A 263 10.41 28.22 18.72
C GLU A 263 9.53 27.26 19.53
N GLY A 264 10.06 26.09 19.85
CA GLY A 264 9.47 25.20 20.85
C GLY A 264 10.26 25.28 22.14
N TYR A 265 9.70 24.68 23.19
CA TYR A 265 10.14 24.86 24.56
C TYR A 265 10.18 23.53 25.31
N SER A 266 11.07 23.43 26.29
CA SER A 266 11.23 22.22 27.09
C SER A 266 10.27 22.15 28.29
N GLU A 267 9.98 23.30 28.91
CA GLU A 267 9.20 23.36 30.15
C GLU A 267 7.70 23.17 29.92
N PRO A 268 6.97 22.40 30.76
CA PRO A 268 5.57 22.06 30.50
C PRO A 268 4.64 23.25 30.28
N ALA A 269 4.84 24.35 31.02
CA ALA A 269 4.03 25.56 30.88
C ALA A 269 4.33 26.30 29.58
N GLU A 270 5.60 26.39 29.19
CA GLU A 270 6.04 27.04 27.96
C GLU A 270 5.61 26.25 26.72
N ARG A 271 5.73 24.91 26.77
CA ARG A 271 5.17 24.00 25.76
C ARG A 271 3.70 24.26 25.51
N ALA A 272 2.92 24.29 26.60
CA ALA A 272 1.48 24.53 26.52
C ALA A 272 1.18 25.91 25.92
N ALA A 273 1.97 26.92 26.26
CA ALA A 273 1.87 28.27 25.71
C ALA A 273 2.25 28.35 24.23
N ALA A 274 3.23 27.56 23.77
CA ALA A 274 3.61 27.43 22.36
C ALA A 274 2.65 26.53 21.56
N GLY A 275 1.72 25.86 22.25
CA GLY A 275 0.80 24.91 21.64
C GLY A 275 1.45 23.58 21.25
N GLN A 276 2.56 23.20 21.89
CA GLN A 276 3.20 21.90 21.73
C GLN A 276 2.40 20.78 22.40
N PRO A 277 2.42 19.56 21.86
CA PRO A 277 1.95 18.39 22.58
C PRO A 277 2.68 18.25 23.92
N PRO A 278 1.98 17.89 25.01
CA PRO A 278 2.63 17.64 26.30
C PRO A 278 3.60 16.46 26.21
N ARG A 279 4.61 16.39 27.09
CA ARG A 279 5.57 15.27 27.15
C ARG A 279 4.90 13.90 27.35
N GLY A 280 3.68 13.84 27.88
CA GLY A 280 2.91 12.61 28.02
C GLY A 280 1.99 12.27 26.84
N TRP A 281 2.02 13.04 25.73
CA TRP A 281 1.14 12.79 24.59
C TRP A 281 1.40 11.41 23.98
N VAL A 282 0.35 10.59 23.94
CA VAL A 282 0.41 9.21 23.48
C VAL A 282 0.16 9.06 21.98
N GLY A 283 -0.42 10.07 21.33
CA GLY A 283 -0.80 10.02 19.92
C GLY A 283 -1.76 8.87 19.60
N GLU A 284 -1.87 8.55 18.31
CA GLU A 284 -2.53 7.35 17.79
C GLU A 284 -1.54 6.22 17.49
N LEU A 285 -0.29 6.58 17.16
CA LEU A 285 0.79 5.63 16.90
C LEU A 285 2.09 6.18 17.50
N ARG A 286 2.83 5.30 18.16
CA ARG A 286 4.18 5.55 18.66
C ARG A 286 5.15 4.59 17.97
N VAL A 287 6.12 5.14 17.24
CA VAL A 287 7.20 4.42 16.56
C VAL A 287 8.44 4.50 17.45
N ASP A 288 8.68 3.45 18.22
CA ASP A 288 9.79 3.33 19.17
C ASP A 288 10.67 2.10 18.92
N GLN A 289 10.53 1.51 17.74
CA GLN A 289 11.30 0.39 17.21
C GLN A 289 11.30 0.46 15.68
N GLY A 290 12.15 -0.37 15.05
CA GLY A 290 12.31 -0.43 13.60
C GLY A 290 13.54 0.33 13.14
N HIS A 291 13.65 0.56 11.83
CA HIS A 291 14.78 1.28 11.25
C HIS A 291 14.38 2.05 10.00
N VAL A 292 15.21 3.04 9.66
CA VAL A 292 15.14 3.79 8.41
C VAL A 292 16.36 3.39 7.58
N ASP A 293 16.12 2.72 6.46
CA ASP A 293 17.15 2.47 5.46
C ASP A 293 17.51 3.79 4.77
N HIS A 294 18.72 3.87 4.23
CA HIS A 294 19.15 5.01 3.45
C HIS A 294 20.25 4.62 2.48
N VAL A 295 20.32 5.34 1.37
CA VAL A 295 21.32 5.11 0.31
C VAL A 295 21.71 6.46 -0.28
N GLY A 296 23.02 6.70 -0.41
CA GLY A 296 23.53 7.92 -1.02
C GLY A 296 23.09 9.20 -0.29
N GLY A 297 22.89 9.14 1.03
CA GLY A 297 22.42 10.26 1.85
C GLY A 297 20.92 10.54 1.76
N LEU A 298 20.16 9.71 1.06
CA LEU A 298 18.71 9.83 0.93
C LEU A 298 17.98 8.79 1.78
N MET A 299 16.85 9.18 2.35
CA MET A 299 16.00 8.27 3.09
C MET A 299 15.42 7.17 2.16
N GLY A 300 15.69 5.92 2.50
CA GLY A 300 15.17 4.71 1.88
C GLY A 300 13.90 4.23 2.57
N ALA A 301 13.71 2.91 2.67
CA ALA A 301 12.53 2.30 3.28
C ALA A 301 12.46 2.56 4.80
N VAL A 302 11.25 2.50 5.36
CA VAL A 302 11.02 2.58 6.80
C VAL A 302 10.40 1.27 7.25
N ASP A 303 11.14 0.53 8.07
CA ASP A 303 10.64 -0.62 8.82
C ASP A 303 10.08 -0.13 10.16
N PHE A 304 8.81 -0.44 10.42
CA PHE A 304 8.12 -0.09 11.66
C PHE A 304 8.22 -1.19 12.74
N GLY A 305 9.05 -2.22 12.52
CA GLY A 305 9.22 -3.36 13.41
C GLY A 305 7.93 -4.17 13.53
N ALA A 306 7.50 -4.46 14.77
CA ALA A 306 6.26 -5.19 15.02
C ALA A 306 4.98 -4.34 14.84
N LEU A 307 5.10 -3.04 14.53
CA LEU A 307 3.96 -2.15 14.36
C LEU A 307 3.29 -2.37 12.99
N THR A 308 1.96 -2.39 12.99
CA THR A 308 1.14 -2.46 11.78
C THR A 308 0.34 -1.18 11.59
N PRO A 309 0.96 -0.06 11.15
CA PRO A 309 0.28 1.22 10.99
C PRO A 309 -0.81 1.15 9.92
N THR A 310 -1.89 1.90 10.11
CA THR A 310 -2.87 2.15 9.04
C THR A 310 -2.21 2.94 7.89
N ALA A 311 -2.85 2.98 6.71
CA ALA A 311 -2.32 3.73 5.57
C ALA A 311 -2.09 5.22 5.90
N ALA A 312 -3.03 5.86 6.60
CA ALA A 312 -2.94 7.26 6.98
C ALA A 312 -1.83 7.52 8.03
N GLN A 313 -1.67 6.59 8.99
CA GLN A 313 -0.58 6.67 9.97
C GLN A 313 0.79 6.49 9.31
N ARG A 314 0.91 5.53 8.39
CA ARG A 314 2.13 5.30 7.62
C ARG A 314 2.49 6.53 6.78
N GLU A 315 1.53 7.11 6.08
CA GLU A 315 1.72 8.34 5.29
C GLU A 315 2.28 9.49 6.15
N LEU A 316 1.66 9.76 7.31
CA LEU A 316 2.10 10.81 8.23
C LEU A 316 3.49 10.52 8.83
N ALA A 317 3.76 9.29 9.25
CA ALA A 317 5.05 8.90 9.81
C ALA A 317 6.19 9.07 8.80
N VAL A 318 5.98 8.65 7.55
CA VAL A 318 7.00 8.73 6.49
C VAL A 318 7.23 10.18 6.08
N ALA A 319 6.16 10.98 5.93
CA ALA A 319 6.30 12.40 5.62
C ALA A 319 7.07 13.14 6.73
N ALA A 320 6.83 12.80 7.99
CA ALA A 320 7.58 13.34 9.12
C ALA A 320 9.05 12.88 9.11
N LEU A 321 9.31 11.59 8.89
CA LEU A 321 10.68 11.05 8.85
C LEU A 321 11.50 11.60 7.68
N GLU A 322 10.90 11.85 6.51
CA GLU A 322 11.57 12.55 5.40
C GLU A 322 12.04 13.95 5.81
N LEU A 323 11.15 14.74 6.43
CA LEU A 323 11.50 16.08 6.89
C LEU A 323 12.58 16.03 7.97
N LEU A 324 12.46 15.10 8.93
CA LEU A 324 13.46 14.89 9.97
C LEU A 324 14.80 14.42 9.38
N TRP A 325 14.78 13.62 8.31
CA TRP A 325 15.96 13.17 7.58
C TRP A 325 16.75 14.34 7.03
N ASP A 326 16.07 15.24 6.32
CA ASP A 326 16.68 16.44 5.75
C ASP A 326 17.19 17.42 6.83
N LEU A 327 16.47 17.56 7.93
CA LEU A 327 16.76 18.53 8.99
C LEU A 327 17.88 18.05 9.93
N HIS A 328 17.88 16.77 10.30
CA HIS A 328 18.68 16.26 11.41
C HIS A 328 19.21 14.84 11.18
N LEU A 329 18.34 13.86 10.90
CA LEU A 329 18.69 12.45 11.02
C LEU A 329 19.80 12.01 10.06
N ARG A 330 19.89 12.58 8.85
CA ARG A 330 20.98 12.23 7.91
C ARG A 330 22.37 12.54 8.46
N HIS A 331 22.46 13.47 9.41
CA HIS A 331 23.72 13.89 10.03
C HIS A 331 24.11 13.01 11.22
N THR A 332 23.22 12.14 11.70
CA THR A 332 23.47 11.22 12.82
C THR A 332 23.88 9.82 12.37
N VAL A 333 23.83 9.55 11.06
CA VAL A 333 24.17 8.25 10.48
C VAL A 333 25.59 8.25 9.92
N PHE A 334 26.29 7.14 10.13
CA PHE A 334 27.65 6.92 9.63
C PHE A 334 27.71 5.63 8.81
N GLY A 335 28.22 5.73 7.58
CA GLY A 335 28.28 4.61 6.64
C GLY A 335 26.88 4.16 6.19
N ASP A 336 26.78 2.93 5.70
CA ASP A 336 25.55 2.41 5.06
C ASP A 336 24.62 1.65 6.03
N ALA A 337 24.90 1.72 7.35
CA ALA A 337 24.07 1.04 8.34
C ALA A 337 22.70 1.75 8.46
N PRO A 338 21.59 0.99 8.54
CA PRO A 338 20.27 1.58 8.79
C PRO A 338 20.21 2.40 10.08
N LEU A 339 19.39 3.44 10.09
CA LEU A 339 19.14 4.26 11.25
C LEU A 339 18.12 3.57 12.17
N GLU A 340 18.58 3.01 13.27
CA GLU A 340 17.74 2.34 14.28
C GLU A 340 16.84 3.33 15.03
N LEU A 341 15.54 3.07 15.05
CA LEU A 341 14.55 3.85 15.78
C LEU A 341 14.39 3.32 17.21
N GLY A 342 14.13 4.22 18.17
CA GLY A 342 13.79 3.87 19.54
C GLY A 342 14.46 4.75 20.61
N PRO A 343 13.98 4.66 21.86
CA PRO A 343 14.34 5.59 22.95
C PRO A 343 15.78 5.44 23.46
N ARG A 344 16.49 4.37 23.07
CA ARG A 344 17.93 4.15 23.37
C ARG A 344 18.78 4.17 22.10
N ARG A 345 18.18 4.59 20.98
CA ARG A 345 18.78 4.65 19.65
C ARG A 345 18.75 6.10 19.19
N GLN A 346 18.05 6.42 18.11
CA GLN A 346 18.05 7.77 17.55
C GLN A 346 16.89 8.63 18.06
N GLY A 347 15.78 8.01 18.45
CA GLY A 347 14.63 8.74 18.98
C GLY A 347 13.31 8.01 18.82
N VAL A 348 12.23 8.68 19.23
CA VAL A 348 10.86 8.16 19.16
C VAL A 348 9.97 9.12 18.39
N LEU A 349 9.23 8.61 17.41
CA LEU A 349 8.20 9.37 16.71
C LEU A 349 6.82 9.03 17.26
N THR A 350 6.10 10.01 17.79
CA THR A 350 4.68 9.87 18.12
C THR A 350 3.85 10.67 17.11
N ILE A 351 2.84 10.05 16.51
CA ILE A 351 1.94 10.70 15.55
C ILE A 351 0.48 10.62 15.96
N GLY A 352 -0.33 11.58 15.54
CA GLY A 352 -1.77 11.59 15.73
C GLY A 352 -2.38 12.99 15.62
N PRO A 353 -3.72 13.12 15.68
CA PRO A 353 -4.37 14.41 15.73
C PRO A 353 -4.05 15.13 17.05
N PHE A 354 -3.83 16.44 16.97
CA PHE A 354 -3.63 17.29 18.15
C PHE A 354 -4.26 18.66 17.92
N THR A 355 -5.09 19.11 18.86
CA THR A 355 -5.70 20.44 18.83
C THR A 355 -4.77 21.44 19.52
N ARG A 356 -4.21 22.35 18.73
CA ARG A 356 -3.24 23.34 19.20
C ARG A 356 -3.94 24.42 20.00
N SER A 357 -3.51 24.64 21.25
CA SER A 357 -4.14 25.60 22.17
C SER A 357 -4.12 27.05 21.67
N THR A 358 -3.07 27.44 20.94
CA THR A 358 -2.87 28.81 20.46
C THR A 358 -3.77 29.19 19.29
N SER A 359 -4.24 28.22 18.49
CA SER A 359 -5.09 28.47 17.31
C SER A 359 -6.45 27.76 17.36
N ALA A 360 -6.68 26.90 18.35
CA ALA A 360 -7.83 25.98 18.42
C ALA A 360 -8.02 25.08 17.19
N GLN A 361 -7.01 24.99 16.32
CA GLN A 361 -7.03 24.15 15.12
C GLN A 361 -6.49 22.76 15.44
N THR A 362 -7.13 21.73 14.89
CA THR A 362 -6.65 20.35 14.94
C THR A 362 -5.73 20.07 13.76
N PHE A 363 -4.53 19.60 14.06
CA PHE A 363 -3.51 19.24 13.08
C PHE A 363 -3.21 17.74 13.13
N LEU A 364 -2.74 17.19 12.02
CA LEU A 364 -2.06 15.91 12.00
C LEU A 364 -0.63 16.14 12.49
N THR A 365 -0.31 15.69 13.70
CA THR A 365 0.93 16.09 14.37
C THR A 365 1.91 14.92 14.43
N ALA A 366 3.19 15.21 14.26
CA ALA A 366 4.29 14.28 14.51
C ALA A 366 5.26 14.92 15.51
N SER A 367 5.44 14.29 16.67
CA SER A 367 6.38 14.70 17.71
C SER A 367 7.56 13.73 17.70
N TRP A 368 8.70 14.22 17.25
CA TRP A 368 9.99 13.51 17.29
C TRP A 368 10.72 13.87 18.57
N ARG A 369 11.10 12.84 19.34
CA ARG A 369 11.95 12.99 20.51
C ARG A 369 13.28 12.32 20.24
N ASP A 370 14.26 13.14 19.97
CA ASP A 370 15.65 12.75 19.83
C ASP A 370 16.22 12.32 21.20
N ILE A 371 17.32 11.57 21.18
CA ILE A 371 18.03 11.19 22.40
C ILE A 371 18.96 12.29 22.92
N ASP A 372 19.28 13.29 22.09
CA ASP A 372 20.16 14.40 22.38
C ASP A 372 19.40 15.73 22.22
N ASP A 373 19.71 16.54 21.20
CA ASP A 373 19.24 17.92 21.03
C ASP A 373 18.57 18.17 19.66
N GLY A 374 18.07 17.12 19.01
CA GLY A 374 17.42 17.19 17.70
C GLY A 374 15.91 16.95 17.73
N SER A 375 15.20 17.39 18.77
CA SER A 375 13.77 17.10 18.93
C SER A 375 12.90 18.08 18.14
N PHE A 376 11.76 17.61 17.61
CA PHE A 376 10.87 18.43 16.78
C PHE A 376 9.39 18.13 17.01
N VAL A 377 8.55 19.14 16.79
CA VAL A 377 7.10 18.97 16.60
C VAL A 377 6.72 19.50 15.23
N LEU A 378 6.17 18.63 14.40
CA LEU A 378 5.73 18.91 13.04
C LEU A 378 4.20 18.87 12.98
N TYR A 379 3.58 19.97 12.56
CA TYR A 379 2.14 20.05 12.39
C TYR A 379 1.80 20.02 10.91
N PHE A 380 1.03 19.03 10.50
CA PHE A 380 0.57 18.86 9.14
C PHE A 380 -0.91 19.19 9.02
N VAL A 381 -1.27 19.71 7.85
CA VAL A 381 -2.65 19.80 7.38
C VAL A 381 -2.83 18.90 6.17
N ARG A 382 -4.01 18.31 6.03
CA ARG A 382 -4.38 17.60 4.82
C ARG A 382 -5.09 18.59 3.89
N GLY A 383 -4.38 19.02 2.86
CA GLY A 383 -4.94 19.82 1.78
C GLY A 383 -5.46 18.95 0.65
N GLU A 384 -5.95 19.59 -0.41
CA GLU A 384 -6.28 18.92 -1.67
C GLU A 384 -5.06 18.24 -2.31
N GLN A 385 -3.85 18.63 -1.90
CA GLN A 385 -2.60 18.10 -2.46
C GLN A 385 -1.92 17.04 -1.60
N GLY A 386 -2.56 16.62 -0.51
CA GLY A 386 -2.02 15.64 0.43
C GLY A 386 -1.60 16.29 1.74
N LEU A 387 -0.61 15.70 2.40
CA LEU A 387 -0.06 16.27 3.62
C LEU A 387 0.89 17.43 3.31
N HIS A 388 0.69 18.54 4.01
CA HIS A 388 1.55 19.72 3.98
C HIS A 388 1.98 20.06 5.39
N LEU A 389 3.26 20.33 5.58
CA LEU A 389 3.73 20.92 6.83
C LEU A 389 3.18 22.35 6.94
N HIS A 390 2.51 22.63 8.05
CA HIS A 390 1.98 23.94 8.37
C HIS A 390 2.92 24.68 9.33
N THR A 391 3.36 23.99 10.38
CA THR A 391 4.24 24.56 11.40
C THR A 391 5.34 23.55 11.76
N GLN A 392 6.57 24.03 11.86
CA GLN A 392 7.71 23.31 12.42
C GLN A 392 8.13 23.98 13.72
N GLN A 393 8.22 23.21 14.79
CA GLN A 393 8.72 23.65 16.08
C GLN A 393 9.93 22.83 16.50
N PHE A 394 11.00 23.49 16.90
CA PHE A 394 12.18 22.86 17.49
C PHE A 394 11.95 22.61 18.98
N ASP A 395 12.19 21.40 19.48
CA ASP A 395 11.68 20.94 20.77
C ASP A 395 12.77 20.48 21.75
N ASN A 396 13.72 21.35 22.07
CA ASN A 396 14.84 21.05 22.97
C ASN A 396 14.56 21.31 24.44
#